data_AF-A0A972IF69-F1
#
_entry.id   AF-A0A972IF69-F1
#
_cell.length_a   1.000
_cell.length_b   1.000
_cell.length_c   1.000
_cell.angle_alpha   90.00
_cell.angle_beta   90.00
_cell.angle_gamma   90.00
#
_symmetry.space_group_name_H-M   'P 1'
#
loop_
_entity.id
_entity.type
_entity.pdbx_description
1 polymer ?
#
loop_
_entity_poly.entity_id
_entity_poly.type
_entity_poly.pdbx_seq_one_letter_code
_entity_poly.pdbx_strand_id
1 'polypeptide(L)' 'MLLIRKAAFARAGLIGNPSDGYQGKTISVIVRNFSARVTMYEWDELEIVWSQEDKSR' A
#
# COMPACT_ATOMS: atom_id res chain seq x y z
N MET A 1 -25.16 -1.94 -3.40
CA MET A 1 -23.76 -1.90 -3.87
C MET A 1 -22.87 -1.35 -2.76
N LEU A 2 -22.01 -2.20 -2.19
CA LEU A 2 -21.06 -1.79 -1.16
C LEU A 2 -19.83 -1.17 -1.84
N LEU A 3 -19.54 0.10 -1.52
CA LEU A 3 -18.35 0.81 -2.01
C LEU A 3 -17.42 1.08 -0.82
N ILE A 4 -16.26 0.45 -0.81
CA ILE A 4 -15.25 0.61 0.25
C ILE A 4 -14.19 1.59 -0.23
N ARG A 5 -13.93 2.65 0.55
CA ARG A 5 -12.85 3.61 0.31
C ARG A 5 -11.89 3.61 1.48
N LYS A 6 -10.60 3.39 1.21
CA LYS A 6 -9.52 3.43 2.22
C LYS A 6 -8.33 4.23 1.68
N ALA A 7 -7.54 4.75 2.60
CA ALA A 7 -6.31 5.46 2.30
C ALA A 7 -5.16 4.88 3.13
N ALA A 8 -4.02 4.65 2.49
CA ALA A 8 -2.75 4.33 3.12
C ALA A 8 -1.85 5.56 3.06
N PHE A 9 -1.58 6.17 4.20
CA PHE A 9 -0.69 7.32 4.29
C PHE A 9 0.77 6.87 4.23
N ALA A 10 1.60 7.67 3.55
CA ALA A 10 3.02 7.46 3.56
C ALA A 10 3.60 7.69 4.96
N ARG A 11 4.75 7.06 5.21
CA ARG A 11 5.50 7.20 6.46
C ARG A 11 6.98 7.35 6.18
N ALA A 12 7.66 8.11 7.02
CA ALA A 12 9.11 8.18 7.07
C ALA A 12 9.60 7.48 8.36
N GLY A 13 10.61 6.62 8.22
CA GLY A 13 11.26 6.00 9.37
C GLY A 13 12.11 7.02 10.11
N LEU A 14 11.92 7.13 11.43
CA LEU A 14 12.83 7.88 12.29
C LEU A 14 13.96 6.96 12.76
N ILE A 15 13.61 5.81 13.32
CA ILE A 15 14.53 4.80 13.85
C ILE A 15 13.94 3.42 13.57
N GLY A 16 14.78 2.49 13.08
CA GLY A 16 14.43 1.09 12.92
C GLY A 16 13.79 0.76 11.57
N ASN A 17 14.23 -0.35 11.00
CA ASN A 17 13.82 -0.95 9.74
C ASN A 17 14.10 -2.47 9.87
N PRO A 18 13.31 -3.38 9.29
CA PRO A 18 13.63 -4.80 9.28
C PRO A 18 15.10 -5.17 8.97
N SER A 19 15.82 -4.38 8.18
CA SER A 19 17.21 -4.61 7.78
C SER A 19 18.29 -3.92 8.62
N ASP A 20 17.95 -3.00 9.54
CA ASP A 20 18.93 -2.15 10.25
C ASP A 20 19.30 -2.64 11.66
N GLY A 21 18.90 -3.87 12.02
CA GLY A 21 19.25 -4.51 13.29
C GLY A 21 18.26 -4.27 14.43
N TYR A 22 17.16 -3.54 14.20
CA TYR A 22 16.15 -3.24 15.23
C TYR A 22 15.08 -4.33 15.41
N GLN A 23 15.30 -5.52 14.83
CA GLN A 23 14.42 -6.70 14.96
C GLN A 23 12.96 -6.39 14.56
N GLY A 24 12.78 -5.61 13.49
CA GLY A 24 11.47 -5.22 12.98
C GLY A 24 10.73 -4.15 13.82
N LYS A 25 11.32 -3.65 14.91
CA LYS A 25 10.77 -2.49 15.63
C LYS A 25 11.13 -1.21 14.91
N THR A 26 10.15 -0.32 14.75
CA THR A 26 10.32 0.94 14.05
C THR A 26 9.51 2.04 14.73
N ILE A 27 10.11 3.22 14.87
CA ILE A 27 9.40 4.48 15.12
C ILE A 27 9.34 5.22 13.80
N SER A 28 8.13 5.59 13.36
CA SER A 28 7.90 6.32 12.11
C SER A 28 6.96 7.49 12.33
N VAL A 29 7.08 8.49 11.45
CA VAL A 29 6.14 9.62 11.37
C VAL A 29 5.31 9.51 10.10
N ILE A 30 4.04 9.87 10.19
CA ILE A 30 3.12 9.87 9.04
C ILE A 30 3.23 11.17 8.26
N VAL A 31 3.13 11.08 6.93
CA VAL A 31 3.03 12.24 6.03
C VAL A 31 1.57 12.34 5.57
N ARG A 32 0.75 13.10 6.30
CA ARG A 32 -0.71 13.11 6.13
C ARG A 32 -1.18 13.59 4.76
N ASN A 33 -0.40 14.42 4.08
CA ASN A 33 -0.71 14.97 2.76
C ASN A 33 -0.19 14.08 1.60
N PHE A 34 0.42 12.94 1.89
CA PHE A 34 0.89 12.00 0.87
C PHE A 34 0.35 10.59 1.15
N SER A 35 -0.49 10.07 0.26
CA SER A 35 -1.22 8.81 0.50
C SER A 35 -1.63 8.12 -0.80
N ALA A 36 -1.67 6.80 -0.79
CA ALA A 36 -2.38 6.00 -1.78
C ALA A 36 -3.85 5.83 -1.35
N ARG A 37 -4.80 6.00 -2.29
CA ARG A 37 -6.23 5.77 -2.04
C ARG A 37 -6.70 4.58 -2.86
N VAL A 38 -7.48 3.71 -2.22
CA VAL A 38 -8.05 2.51 -2.83
C VAL A 38 -9.56 2.58 -2.73
N THR A 39 -10.22 2.29 -3.85
CA THR A 39 -11.67 2.10 -3.92
C THR A 39 -11.92 0.66 -4.33
N MET A 40 -12.80 -0.01 -3.60
CA MET A 40 -13.17 -1.40 -3.84
C MET A 40 -14.68 -1.51 -3.92
N TYR A 41 -15.16 -2.27 -4.90
CA TYR A 41 -16.56 -2.56 -5.13
C TYR A 41 -16.68 -4.04 -5.51
N GLU A 42 -17.88 -4.57 -5.36
CA GLU A 42 -18.22 -5.91 -5.81
C GLU A 42 -18.17 -5.98 -7.33
N TRP A 43 -17.57 -7.04 -7.85
CA TRP A 43 -17.42 -7.28 -9.28
C TRP A 43 -17.92 -8.69 -9.58
N ASP A 44 -18.89 -8.79 -10.49
CA ASP A 44 -19.65 -10.03 -10.71
C ASP A 44 -18.92 -11.03 -11.63
N GLU A 45 -17.82 -10.62 -12.26
CA GLU A 45 -17.05 -11.43 -13.20
C GLU A 45 -15.59 -11.57 -12.75
N LEU A 46 -14.96 -12.71 -13.04
CA LEU A 46 -13.51 -12.84 -12.83
C LEU A 46 -12.76 -12.22 -14.01
N GLU A 47 -12.05 -11.12 -13.74
CA GLU A 47 -11.14 -10.50 -14.70
C GLU A 47 -9.69 -10.62 -14.22
N ILE A 48 -8.81 -11.16 -15.07
CA ILE A 48 -7.36 -11.19 -14.81
C ILE A 48 -6.74 -9.99 -15.55
N VAL A 49 -6.45 -8.94 -14.80
CA VAL A 49 -5.81 -7.73 -15.33
C VAL A 49 -4.29 -7.86 -15.19
N TRP A 50 -3.59 -7.88 -16.32
CA TRP A 50 -2.13 -7.92 -16.36
C TRP A 50 -1.53 -6.58 -15.89
N SER A 51 -0.52 -6.64 -15.04
CA SER A 51 0.32 -5.50 -14.68
C SER A 51 1.27 -5.12 -15.83
N GLN A 52 1.90 -3.95 -15.72
CA GLN A 52 2.91 -3.54 -16.70
C GLN A 52 4.17 -4.42 -16.58
N GLU A 53 4.47 -4.88 -15.37
CA GLU A 53 5.60 -5.74 -15.03
C GLU A 53 5.40 -7.18 -15.52
N ASP A 54 4.17 -7.62 -15.78
CA ASP A 54 3.89 -8.95 -16.33
C ASP A 54 4.30 -9.08 -17.81
N LYS A 55 4.50 -7.95 -18.51
CA LYS A 55 5.03 -7.92 -19.88
C LYS A 55 6.56 -7.99 -19.84
N SER A 56 7.11 -9.14 -19.45
CA SER A 56 8.52 -9.41 -19.74
C SER A 56 8.72 -9.43 -21.26
N ARG A 57 9.73 -8.70 -21.73
CA ARG A 57 10.16 -8.71 -23.13
C ARG A 57 10.70 -10.07 -23.53
#